data_AF-A0A2M8Q765-F1
#
_entry.id   AF-A0A2M8Q765-F1
#
_cell.length_a   1.000
_cell.length_b   1.000
_cell.length_c   1.000
_cell.angle_alpha   90.00
_cell.angle_beta   90.00
_cell.angle_gamma   90.00
#
_symmetry.space_group_name_H-M   'P 1'
#
loop_
_entity.id
_entity.type
_entity.pdbx_description
1 polymer ?
#
loop_
_entity_poly.entity_id
_entity_poly.type
_entity_poly.pdbx_seq_one_letter_code
_entity_poly.pdbx_strand_id
1 'polypeptide(L)' 'GRFVEIQGTAEGEPFSRGALNAMLLLAEHGIRQLFAIQAEALAQAKI' A
#
# COMPACT_ATOMS: atom_id res chain seq x y z
N GLY A 1 -9.32 -2.67 6.87
CA GLY A 1 -9.55 -1.83 5.68
C GLY A 1 -10.24 -2.64 4.60
N ARG A 2 -10.77 -1.99 3.57
CA ARG A 2 -11.19 -2.66 2.33
C ARG A 2 -10.22 -2.25 1.23
N PHE A 3 -9.87 -3.18 0.35
CA PHE A 3 -9.07 -2.85 -0.83
C PHE A 3 -9.97 -2.29 -1.92
N VAL A 4 -9.50 -1.25 -2.61
CA VAL A 4 -10.15 -0.74 -3.82
C VAL A 4 -9.72 -1.60 -5.02
N GLU A 5 -8.44 -1.96 -5.08
CA GLU A 5 -7.85 -2.80 -6.13
C GLU A 5 -6.67 -3.58 -5.53
N ILE A 6 -6.48 -4.82 -5.98
CA ILE A 6 -5.24 -5.58 -5.77
C ILE A 6 -4.87 -6.22 -7.10
N GLN A 7 -3.67 -5.92 -7.58
CA GLN A 7 -3.07 -6.59 -8.73
C GLN A 7 -1.68 -7.07 -8.34
N GLY A 8 -1.42 -8.36 -8.59
CA GLY A 8 -0.11 -8.95 -8.44
C GLY A 8 0.28 -9.69 -9.71
N THR A 9 1.51 -9.49 -10.17
CA THR A 9 2.07 -10.19 -11.33
C THR A 9 3.28 -10.98 -10.88
N ALA A 10 3.27 -12.29 -11.08
CA ALA A 10 4.43 -13.14 -10.89
C ALA A 10 5.01 -13.48 -12.27
N GLU A 11 6.05 -12.77 -12.69
CA GLU A 11 6.68 -12.98 -14.01
C GLU A 11 7.49 -14.28 -14.08
N GLY A 12 7.92 -14.80 -12.92
CA GLY A 12 8.60 -16.08 -12.76
C GLY A 12 7.77 -17.04 -11.90
N GLU A 13 8.25 -17.31 -10.68
CA GLU A 13 7.56 -18.23 -9.77
C GLU A 13 6.29 -17.61 -9.17
N PRO A 14 5.16 -18.36 -9.12
CA PRO A 14 3.94 -17.91 -8.48
C PRO A 14 4.14 -17.58 -7.00
N PHE A 15 3.37 -16.61 -6.50
CA PHE A 15 3.41 -16.28 -5.07
C PHE A 15 2.84 -17.41 -4.21
N SER A 16 3.57 -17.77 -3.15
CA SER A 16 2.93 -18.46 -2.03
C SER A 16 1.96 -17.51 -1.33
N ARG A 17 0.94 -18.06 -0.67
CA ARG A 17 0.01 -17.27 0.16
C ARG A 17 0.75 -16.45 1.22
N GLY A 18 1.81 -17.01 1.82
CA GLY A 18 2.63 -16.32 2.81
C GLY A 18 3.36 -15.10 2.22
N ALA A 19 3.95 -15.26 1.04
CA ALA A 19 4.62 -14.17 0.33
C ALA A 19 3.64 -13.05 -0.05
N LEU A 20 2.47 -13.40 -0.60
CA LEU A 20 1.43 -12.41 -0.92
C LEU A 20 0.96 -11.65 0.33
N ASN A 21 0.71 -12.34 1.44
CA ASN A 21 0.31 -11.70 2.69
C ASN A 21 1.39 -10.75 3.23
N ALA A 22 2.66 -11.13 3.13
CA ALA A 22 3.76 -10.27 3.57
C ALA A 22 3.83 -8.98 2.74
N MET A 23 3.66 -9.08 1.42
CA MET A 23 3.58 -7.90 0.54
C MET A 23 2.38 -7.02 0.88
N LEU A 24 1.20 -7.61 1.13
CA LEU A 24 0.01 -6.85 1.51
C LEU A 24 0.17 -6.12 2.84
N LEU A 25 0.80 -6.74 3.85
CA LEU A 25 1.10 -6.09 5.13
C LEU A 25 2.07 -4.93 4.97
N LEU A 26 3.11 -5.10 4.15
CA LEU A 26 4.07 -4.04 3.84
C LEU A 26 3.38 -2.87 3.13
N ALA A 27 2.56 -3.15 2.12
CA ALA A 27 1.79 -2.15 1.40
C ALA A 27 0.84 -1.38 2.34
N GLU A 28 0.13 -2.07 3.23
CA GLU A 28 -0.78 -1.43 4.20
C GLU A 28 -0.03 -0.48 5.15
N HIS A 29 1.16 -0.87 5.60
CA HIS A 29 2.02 0.01 6.40
C HIS A 29 2.44 1.26 5.62
N GLY A 30 2.94 1.09 4.39
CA GLY A 30 3.37 2.22 3.55
C GLY A 30 2.22 3.17 3.20
N ILE A 31 1.03 2.63 2.90
CA ILE A 31 -0.16 3.44 2.59
C ILE A 31 -0.55 4.34 3.78
N ARG A 32 -0.46 3.84 5.02
CA ARG A 32 -0.70 4.68 6.21
C ARG A 32 0.27 5.85 6.30
N GLN A 33 1.55 5.61 5.98
CA GLN A 33 2.56 6.67 5.97
C GLN A 33 2.28 7.69 4.86
N LEU A 34 1.92 7.22 3.66
CA LEU A 34 1.55 8.10 2.55
C LEU A 34 0.36 8.99 2.90
N PHE A 35 -0.69 8.44 3.55
CA PHE A 35 -1.83 9.26 3.98
C PHE A 35 -1.46 10.33 5.00
N ALA A 36 -0.56 10.03 5.94
CA ALA A 36 -0.07 11.02 6.89
C ALA A 36 0.64 12.18 6.17
N ILE A 37 1.56 11.85 5.25
CA ILE A 37 2.31 12.85 4.46
C ILE A 37 1.36 13.68 3.58
N GLN A 38 0.37 13.06 2.95
CA GLN A 38 -0.63 13.77 2.14
C GLN A 38 -1.46 14.73 2.99
N ALA A 39 -1.88 14.33 4.19
CA ALA A 39 -2.61 15.19 5.11
C ALA A 39 -1.75 16.39 5.54
N GLU A 40 -0.47 16.18 5.84
CA GLU A 40 0.47 17.25 6.16
C GLU A 40 0.66 18.20 4.98
N ALA A 41 0.86 17.69 3.77
CA ALA A 41 1.02 18.49 2.57
C ALA A 41 -0.21 19.37 2.29
N LEU A 42 -1.43 18.82 2.43
CA LEU A 42 -2.67 19.59 2.28
C LEU A 42 -2.84 20.64 3.38
N ALA A 43 -2.41 20.35 4.60
CA ALA A 43 -2.44 21.33 5.69
C ALA A 43 -1.47 22.50 5.46
N GLN A 44 -0.30 22.23 4.87
CA GLN A 44 0.70 23.24 4.51
C GLN A 44 0.30 24.03 3.25
N ALA A 45 -0.32 23.36 2.27
CA ALA A 45 -0.74 23.97 1.00
C ALA A 45 -1.99 24.84 1.13
N LYS A 46 -2.49 25.09 2.35
CA LYS A 46 -3.62 26.01 2.59
C LYS A 46 -3.38 27.35 1.87
N ILE A 47 -4.13 27.53 0.79
CA ILE A 47 -4.47 28.80 0.13
C ILE A 47 -5.46 29.54 1.04
#